data_AF-A0A7S3LX18-F1
#
_entry.id   AF-A0A7S3LX18-F1
#
_cell.length_a   1.000
_cell.length_b   1.000
_cell.length_c   1.000
_cell.angle_alpha   90.00
_cell.angle_beta   90.00
_cell.angle_gamma   90.00
#
_symmetry.space_group_name_H-M   'P 1'
#
loop_
_entity.id
_entity.type
_entity.pdbx_description
1 polymer ?
#
loop_
_entity_poly.entity_id
_entity_poly.type
_entity_poly.pdbx_seq_one_letter_code
_entity_poly.pdbx_strand_id
1 'polypeptide(L)'
;RTILVFCHLALILFEPPNYGGVPDTLLEYENNIVLAIDLILAVTHVIDIIIRMIDRGVKAYMSSPPQWLDVSVVLVLLLDPLLAYALGCGSQLISDGVDCNYVRFSRPLRPLLVLPLSVEIRREIYVVMRILPSILDVSVLLMYALAVFALLYTELFENTVKVIVMENGQLNYPDFRTLLETMSTLFVFVSGPGIFTSVFDAGGKVREWWSFLLAFILYLVGTILLFSNITAMTLSSYMDRTKEINNDIDVMQKRNLLASFSVLTRG
;
A
#
# COMPACT_ATOMS: atom_id res chain seq x y z
N ARG A 1 15.34 -3.88 20.90
CA ARG A 1 14.17 -3.57 20.02
C ARG A 1 14.50 -3.65 18.52
N THR A 2 15.47 -2.92 17.98
CA THR A 2 15.82 -2.97 16.53
C THR A 2 16.11 -4.39 16.05
N ILE A 3 16.90 -5.14 16.81
CA ILE A 3 17.20 -6.55 16.53
C ILE A 3 15.93 -7.41 16.57
N LEU A 4 15.04 -7.19 17.54
CA LEU A 4 13.76 -7.93 17.64
C LEU A 4 12.87 -7.68 16.42
N VAL A 5 12.72 -6.41 16.02
CA VAL A 5 11.93 -6.05 14.82
C VAL A 5 12.55 -6.65 13.56
N PHE A 6 13.88 -6.64 13.46
CA PHE A 6 14.59 -7.28 12.34
C PHE A 6 14.39 -8.79 12.31
N CYS A 7 14.52 -9.48 13.45
CA CYS A 7 14.26 -10.92 13.55
C CYS A 7 12.81 -11.27 13.17
N HIS A 8 11.85 -10.47 13.63
CA HIS A 8 10.43 -10.66 13.32
C HIS A 8 10.10 -10.40 11.84
N LEU A 9 10.77 -9.43 11.21
CA LEU A 9 10.70 -9.21 9.77
C LEU A 9 11.37 -10.36 8.99
N ALA A 10 12.53 -10.83 9.43
CA ALA A 10 13.26 -11.93 8.79
C ALA A 10 12.47 -13.25 8.81
N LEU A 11 11.54 -13.42 9.76
CA LEU A 11 10.65 -14.57 9.83
C LEU A 11 9.83 -14.76 8.53
N ILE A 12 9.52 -13.68 7.81
CA ILE A 12 8.77 -13.74 6.55
C ILE A 12 9.48 -14.57 5.48
N LEU A 13 10.82 -14.66 5.53
CA LEU A 13 11.63 -15.41 4.57
C LEU A 13 11.45 -16.93 4.74
N PHE A 14 11.07 -17.37 5.94
CA PHE A 14 10.93 -18.78 6.29
C PHE A 14 9.46 -19.25 6.25
N GLU A 15 8.52 -18.38 5.90
CA GLU A 15 7.10 -18.73 5.80
C GLU A 15 6.77 -19.18 4.37
N PRO A 16 6.40 -20.46 4.15
CA PRO A 16 5.97 -20.91 2.84
C PRO A 16 4.62 -20.24 2.46
N PRO A 17 4.40 -19.96 1.17
CA PRO A 17 3.07 -19.54 0.70
C PRO A 17 2.10 -20.69 0.96
N ASN A 18 0.94 -20.38 1.53
CA ASN A 18 -0.08 -21.39 1.78
C ASN A 18 -0.77 -21.71 0.45
N TYR A 19 -0.22 -22.67 -0.30
CA TYR A 19 -0.85 -23.20 -1.51
C TYR A 19 -1.94 -24.17 -1.07
N GLY A 20 -3.16 -23.66 -0.87
CA GLY A 20 -4.30 -24.49 -0.50
C GLY A 20 -4.44 -25.67 -1.45
N GLY A 21 -4.19 -26.89 -0.97
CA GLY A 21 -4.48 -28.11 -1.73
C GLY A 21 -3.53 -29.30 -1.57
N VAL A 22 -2.35 -29.18 -0.92
CA VAL A 22 -1.47 -30.34 -0.73
C VAL A 22 -1.04 -30.47 0.75
N PRO A 23 -1.53 -31.50 1.47
CA PRO A 23 -1.08 -31.80 2.83
C PRO A 23 0.28 -32.50 2.79
N ASP A 24 1.33 -31.72 2.53
CA ASP A 24 2.69 -32.20 2.76
C ASP A 24 2.97 -32.10 4.27
N THR A 25 3.04 -33.25 4.94
CA THR A 25 3.33 -33.38 6.38
C THR A 25 4.60 -32.63 6.84
N LEU A 26 5.55 -32.40 5.94
CA LEU A 26 6.75 -31.59 6.20
C LEU A 26 6.45 -30.08 6.27
N LEU A 27 5.57 -29.57 5.41
CA LEU A 27 5.14 -28.17 5.42
C LEU A 27 4.33 -27.84 6.67
N GLU A 28 3.56 -28.80 7.18
CA GLU A 28 2.81 -28.65 8.44
C GLU A 28 3.74 -28.48 9.65
N TYR A 29 4.82 -29.27 9.73
CA TYR A 29 5.81 -29.18 10.80
C TYR A 29 6.56 -27.84 10.77
N GLU A 30 6.98 -27.40 9.58
CA GLU A 30 7.64 -26.09 9.40
C GLU A 30 6.72 -24.93 9.79
N ASN A 31 5.44 -24.98 9.38
CA ASN A 31 4.45 -23.96 9.74
C ASN A 31 4.21 -23.86 11.25
N ASN A 32 4.23 -24.98 11.97
CA ASN A 32 4.06 -25.02 13.42
C ASN A 32 5.27 -24.43 14.16
N ILE A 33 6.50 -24.70 13.68
CA ILE A 33 7.71 -24.08 14.24
C ILE A 33 7.69 -22.58 14.02
N VAL A 34 7.36 -22.13 12.80
CA VAL A 34 7.32 -20.70 12.49
C VAL A 34 6.25 -19.99 13.30
N LEU A 35 5.08 -20.61 13.49
CA LEU A 35 4.03 -20.10 14.38
C LEU A 35 4.51 -19.96 15.83
N ALA A 36 5.23 -20.95 16.36
CA ALA A 36 5.78 -20.90 17.71
C ALA A 36 6.81 -19.77 17.88
N ILE A 37 7.70 -19.60 16.89
CA ILE A 37 8.68 -18.50 16.89
C ILE A 37 7.97 -17.15 16.80
N ASP A 38 6.94 -17.02 15.96
CA ASP A 38 6.15 -15.80 15.82
C ASP A 38 5.49 -15.40 17.14
N LEU A 39 4.88 -16.36 17.83
CA LEU A 39 4.26 -16.16 19.14
C LEU A 39 5.30 -15.72 20.19
N ILE A 40 6.47 -16.36 20.23
CA ILE A 40 7.56 -15.98 21.15
C ILE A 40 7.98 -14.54 20.89
N LEU A 41 8.20 -14.17 19.63
CA LEU A 41 8.58 -12.80 19.26
C LEU A 41 7.48 -11.79 19.61
N ALA A 42 6.21 -12.11 19.34
CA ALA A 42 5.07 -11.27 19.73
C ALA A 42 5.03 -11.03 21.25
N VAL A 43 5.23 -12.08 22.06
CA VAL A 43 5.33 -11.96 23.53
C VAL A 43 6.51 -11.08 23.94
N THR A 44 7.67 -11.21 23.31
CA THR A 44 8.81 -10.31 23.62
C THR A 44 8.50 -8.84 23.30
N HIS A 45 7.72 -8.56 22.25
CA HIS A 45 7.26 -7.21 21.92
C HIS A 45 6.26 -6.67 22.96
N VAL A 46 5.37 -7.51 23.49
CA VAL A 46 4.47 -7.13 24.59
C VAL A 46 5.27 -6.75 25.84
N ILE A 47 6.27 -7.56 26.22
CA ILE A 47 7.12 -7.28 27.38
C ILE A 47 7.86 -5.95 27.19
N ASP A 48 8.45 -5.72 26.02
CA ASP A 48 9.17 -4.49 25.66
C ASP A 48 8.25 -3.24 25.73
N ILE A 49 6.96 -3.37 25.35
CA ILE A 49 5.96 -2.31 25.52
C ILE A 49 5.63 -2.06 26.99
N ILE A 50 5.43 -3.11 27.80
CA ILE A 50 5.10 -2.99 29.22
C ILE A 50 6.22 -2.25 29.96
N ILE A 51 7.49 -2.62 29.72
CA ILE A 51 8.65 -1.97 30.33
C ILE A 51 8.65 -0.47 30.03
N ARG A 52 8.42 -0.08 28.76
CA ARG A 52 8.35 1.34 28.37
C ARG A 52 7.18 2.09 28.98
N MET A 53 6.04 1.41 29.11
CA MET A 53 4.84 1.99 29.69
C MET A 53 5.03 2.30 31.17
N ILE A 54 5.81 1.47 31.88
CA ILE A 54 6.22 1.73 33.26
C ILE A 54 7.20 2.90 33.34
N ASP A 55 8.25 2.91 32.50
CA ASP A 55 9.30 3.93 32.51
C ASP A 55 8.77 5.37 32.27
N ARG A 56 7.89 5.54 31.29
CA ARG A 56 7.33 6.87 30.93
C ARG A 56 6.04 7.20 31.69
N GLY A 57 5.40 6.21 32.28
CA GLY A 57 4.04 6.29 32.81
C GLY A 57 2.97 6.10 31.73
N VAL A 58 1.90 5.39 32.09
CA VAL A 58 0.82 4.96 31.17
C VAL A 58 0.21 6.12 30.38
N LYS A 59 -0.11 7.23 31.05
CA LYS A 59 -0.74 8.40 30.41
C LYS A 59 0.18 9.09 29.42
N ALA A 60 1.47 9.23 29.75
CA ALA A 60 2.44 9.84 28.86
C ALA A 60 2.74 8.95 27.66
N TYR A 61 2.78 7.61 27.87
CA TYR A 61 2.99 6.64 26.80
C TYR A 61 1.84 6.65 25.79
N MET A 62 0.57 6.74 26.24
CA MET A 62 -0.62 6.72 25.36
C MET A 62 -0.95 8.06 24.70
N SER A 63 -0.39 9.17 25.19
CA SER A 63 -0.65 10.50 24.60
C SER A 63 0.01 10.68 23.22
N SER A 64 1.07 9.92 22.95
CA SER A 64 1.88 10.06 21.74
C SER A 64 1.41 9.13 20.61
N PRO A 65 1.07 9.65 19.41
CA PRO A 65 0.52 8.86 18.30
C PRO A 65 1.32 7.62 17.83
N PRO A 66 2.66 7.66 17.72
CA PRO A 66 3.40 6.49 17.22
C PRO A 66 3.39 5.32 18.21
N GLN A 67 3.19 5.58 19.50
CA GLN A 67 3.08 4.58 20.55
C GLN A 67 1.73 3.88 20.49
N TRP A 68 0.66 4.59 20.11
CA TRP A 68 -0.64 3.96 19.87
C TRP A 68 -0.59 2.98 18.70
N LEU A 69 0.12 3.33 17.62
CA LEU A 69 0.38 2.41 16.49
C LEU A 69 1.23 1.21 16.90
N ASP A 70 2.26 1.40 17.73
CA ASP A 70 3.09 0.29 18.23
C ASP A 70 2.25 -0.71 19.04
N VAL A 71 1.35 -0.22 19.91
CA VAL A 71 0.46 -1.06 20.71
C VAL A 71 -0.57 -1.78 19.85
N SER A 72 -1.20 -1.10 18.89
CA SER A 72 -2.22 -1.73 18.03
C SER A 72 -1.62 -2.81 17.13
N VAL A 73 -0.44 -2.57 16.56
CA VAL A 73 0.27 -3.55 15.74
C VAL A 73 0.65 -4.77 16.58
N VAL A 74 1.26 -4.58 17.76
CA VAL A 74 1.65 -5.71 18.64
C VAL A 74 0.42 -6.49 19.13
N LEU A 75 -0.71 -5.83 19.35
CA LEU A 75 -1.96 -6.51 19.70
C LEU A 75 -2.47 -7.40 18.56
N VAL A 76 -2.42 -6.94 17.31
CA VAL A 76 -2.77 -7.78 16.15
C VAL A 76 -1.78 -8.94 15.99
N LEU A 77 -0.49 -8.70 16.19
CA LEU A 77 0.55 -9.74 16.14
C LEU A 77 0.38 -10.82 17.22
N LEU A 78 -0.24 -10.49 18.35
CA LEU A 78 -0.57 -11.46 19.39
C LEU A 78 -1.88 -12.21 19.08
N LEU A 79 -2.91 -11.49 18.61
CA LEU A 79 -4.24 -12.06 18.38
C LEU A 79 -4.29 -12.99 17.16
N ASP A 80 -3.58 -12.66 16.07
CA ASP A 80 -3.57 -13.44 14.83
C ASP A 80 -3.09 -14.90 15.03
N PRO A 81 -1.94 -15.17 15.67
CA PRO A 81 -1.51 -16.55 15.93
C PRO A 81 -2.39 -17.25 16.98
N LEU A 82 -2.95 -16.52 17.95
CA LEU A 82 -3.87 -17.08 18.94
C LEU A 82 -5.20 -17.51 18.29
N LEU A 83 -5.71 -16.71 17.36
CA LEU A 83 -6.91 -17.02 16.61
C LEU A 83 -6.67 -18.20 15.66
N ALA A 84 -5.51 -18.27 15.01
CA ALA A 84 -5.11 -19.43 14.21
C ALA A 84 -5.06 -20.72 15.05
N TYR A 85 -4.59 -20.65 16.30
CA TYR A 85 -4.59 -21.78 17.23
C TYR A 85 -6.02 -22.14 17.69
N ALA A 86 -6.82 -21.14 18.07
CA ALA A 86 -8.20 -21.33 18.56
C ALA A 86 -9.13 -21.93 17.49
N LEU A 87 -8.92 -21.58 16.22
CA LEU A 87 -9.67 -22.12 15.07
C LEU A 87 -9.20 -23.52 14.66
N GLY A 88 -8.23 -24.11 15.34
CA GLY A 88 -7.70 -25.44 15.00
C GLY A 88 -6.83 -25.46 13.75
N CYS A 89 -6.63 -24.31 13.09
CA CYS A 89 -5.85 -24.20 11.86
C CYS A 89 -4.33 -24.41 12.08
N GLY A 90 -3.87 -24.52 13.35
CA GLY A 90 -2.49 -24.83 13.73
C GLY A 90 -2.33 -26.11 14.57
N SER A 91 -3.38 -26.91 14.75
CA SER A 91 -3.29 -28.13 15.55
C SER A 91 -4.19 -29.24 15.00
N GLN A 92 -3.58 -30.31 14.50
CA GLN A 92 -4.27 -31.58 14.19
C GLN A 92 -4.84 -32.29 15.43
N LEU A 93 -4.86 -31.66 16.61
CA LEU A 93 -5.39 -32.28 17.84
C LEU A 93 -6.93 -32.27 17.90
N ILE A 94 -7.63 -31.58 16.97
CA ILE A 94 -9.08 -31.67 16.84
C ILE A 94 -9.44 -31.98 15.38
N SER A 95 -9.58 -33.29 15.13
CA SER A 95 -10.51 -33.99 14.23
C SER A 95 -11.13 -33.22 13.05
N ASP A 96 -10.99 -33.86 11.89
CA ASP A 96 -11.91 -33.86 10.75
C ASP A 96 -12.09 -32.58 9.93
N GLY A 97 -11.27 -32.46 8.89
CA GLY A 97 -11.74 -32.04 7.56
C GLY A 97 -12.26 -30.61 7.39
N VAL A 98 -12.04 -29.72 8.37
CA VAL A 98 -12.35 -28.30 8.19
C VAL A 98 -11.20 -27.63 7.45
N ASP A 99 -11.39 -27.38 6.16
CA ASP A 99 -10.51 -26.52 5.36
C ASP A 99 -10.47 -25.12 5.97
N CYS A 100 -9.48 -24.93 6.83
CA CYS A 100 -9.23 -23.73 7.59
C CYS A 100 -8.63 -22.65 6.66
N ASN A 101 -9.47 -21.96 5.89
CA ASN A 101 -9.04 -20.83 5.07
C ASN A 101 -8.86 -19.57 5.94
N TYR A 102 -7.87 -19.60 6.83
CA TYR A 102 -7.51 -18.47 7.69
C TYR A 102 -6.41 -17.63 7.04
N VAL A 103 -6.71 -16.36 6.78
CA VAL A 103 -5.72 -15.39 6.28
C VAL A 103 -4.98 -14.79 7.46
N ARG A 104 -3.65 -14.95 7.49
CA ARG A 104 -2.79 -14.34 8.52
C ARG A 104 -2.62 -12.85 8.28
N PHE A 105 -3.29 -12.03 9.08
CA PHE A 105 -3.22 -10.58 8.98
C PHE A 105 -1.99 -9.98 9.68
N SER A 106 -1.32 -10.74 10.57
CA SER A 106 -0.08 -10.31 11.23
C SER A 106 1.02 -9.92 10.24
N ARG A 107 1.17 -10.70 9.15
CA ARG A 107 2.25 -10.61 8.16
C ARG A 107 2.40 -9.21 7.52
N PRO A 108 1.37 -8.63 6.88
CA PRO A 108 1.50 -7.30 6.27
C PRO A 108 1.70 -6.17 7.29
N LEU A 109 1.38 -6.40 8.57
CA LEU A 109 1.55 -5.39 9.62
C LEU A 109 2.97 -5.34 10.20
N ARG A 110 3.79 -6.39 10.05
CA ARG A 110 5.15 -6.45 10.61
C ARG A 110 6.06 -5.28 10.22
N PRO A 111 6.08 -4.80 8.95
CA PRO A 111 6.87 -3.61 8.58
C PRO A 111 6.48 -2.35 9.35
N LEU A 112 5.25 -2.26 9.85
CA LEU A 112 4.79 -1.11 10.64
C LEU A 112 5.48 -1.04 12.01
N LEU A 113 6.06 -2.13 12.52
CA LEU A 113 6.88 -2.12 13.74
C LEU A 113 8.13 -1.23 13.63
N VAL A 114 8.56 -0.92 12.41
CA VAL A 114 9.70 -0.03 12.14
C VAL A 114 9.34 1.44 12.37
N LEU A 115 8.07 1.82 12.21
CA LEU A 115 7.58 3.20 12.35
C LEU A 115 7.88 3.83 13.72
N PRO A 116 7.58 3.17 14.86
CA PRO A 116 7.90 3.72 16.17
C PRO A 116 9.41 3.71 16.47
N LEU A 117 10.26 3.10 15.62
CA LEU A 117 11.67 2.89 15.88
C LEU A 117 12.54 4.10 15.52
N SER A 118 12.35 4.68 14.33
CA SER A 118 13.19 5.76 13.81
C SER A 118 12.39 7.04 13.58
N VAL A 119 12.93 8.17 14.03
CA VAL A 119 12.34 9.50 13.79
C VAL A 119 12.40 9.84 12.29
N GLU A 120 13.45 9.37 11.62
CA GLU A 120 13.75 9.60 10.22
C GLU A 120 12.66 9.01 9.32
N ILE A 121 12.32 7.73 9.47
CA ILE A 121 11.26 7.09 8.67
C ILE A 121 9.90 7.75 8.91
N ARG A 122 9.60 8.14 10.16
CA ARG A 122 8.35 8.87 10.47
C ARG A 122 8.30 10.21 9.78
N ARG A 123 9.43 10.92 9.72
CA ARG A 123 9.53 12.20 9.02
C ARG A 123 9.23 12.03 7.54
N GLU A 124 9.81 11.03 6.90
CA GLU A 124 9.56 10.74 5.48
C GLU A 124 8.10 10.40 5.21
N ILE A 125 7.49 9.55 6.04
CA ILE A 125 6.07 9.19 5.91
C ILE A 125 5.17 10.41 6.12
N TYR A 126 5.48 11.26 7.09
CA TYR A 126 4.73 12.49 7.31
C TYR A 126 4.80 13.42 6.09
N VAL A 127 5.97 13.52 5.44
CA VAL A 127 6.12 14.28 4.19
C VAL A 127 5.26 13.67 3.08
N VAL A 128 5.28 12.35 2.91
CA VAL A 128 4.42 11.67 1.92
C VAL A 128 2.94 11.90 2.21
N MET A 129 2.51 11.80 3.47
CA MET A 129 1.12 12.05 3.86
C MET A 129 0.70 13.51 3.67
N ARG A 130 1.62 14.48 3.85
CA ARG A 130 1.37 15.90 3.58
C ARG A 130 1.18 16.17 2.08
N ILE A 131 1.88 15.41 1.25
CA ILE A 131 1.82 15.51 -0.21
C ILE A 131 0.55 14.81 -0.74
N LEU A 132 0.14 13.69 -0.14
CA LEU A 132 -0.99 12.87 -0.55
C LEU A 132 -2.28 13.63 -0.96
N PRO A 133 -2.81 14.61 -0.20
CA PRO A 133 -4.05 15.33 -0.59
C PRO A 133 -3.92 16.05 -1.94
N SER A 134 -2.76 16.65 -2.23
CA SER A 134 -2.53 17.27 -3.54
C SER A 134 -2.46 16.23 -4.68
N ILE A 135 -2.00 15.00 -4.41
CA ILE A 135 -2.04 13.89 -5.40
C ILE A 135 -3.50 13.48 -5.60
N LEU A 136 -4.27 13.43 -4.52
CA LEU A 136 -5.65 12.98 -4.55
C LEU A 136 -6.52 13.87 -5.44
N ASP A 137 -6.40 15.19 -5.35
CA ASP A 137 -7.16 16.13 -6.19
C ASP A 137 -6.99 15.85 -7.69
N VAL A 138 -5.75 15.59 -8.11
CA VAL A 138 -5.42 15.20 -9.48
C VAL A 138 -5.92 13.80 -9.81
N SER A 139 -5.75 12.85 -8.90
CA SER A 139 -6.17 11.46 -9.10
C SER A 139 -7.68 11.35 -9.31
N VAL A 140 -8.46 12.23 -8.66
CA VAL A 140 -9.91 12.32 -8.86
C VAL A 140 -10.23 12.79 -10.27
N LEU A 141 -9.50 13.78 -10.80
CA LEU A 141 -9.66 14.23 -12.19
C LEU A 141 -9.32 13.11 -13.19
N LEU A 142 -8.27 12.33 -12.93
CA LEU A 142 -7.92 11.17 -13.74
C LEU A 142 -9.01 10.10 -13.69
N MET A 143 -9.51 9.75 -12.50
CA MET A 143 -10.58 8.77 -12.35
C MET A 143 -11.87 9.23 -13.05
N TYR A 144 -12.19 10.52 -12.98
CA TYR A 144 -13.30 11.09 -13.71
C TYR A 144 -13.12 10.95 -15.23
N ALA A 145 -11.95 11.28 -15.76
CA ALA A 145 -11.65 11.10 -17.18
C ALA A 145 -11.78 9.62 -17.58
N LEU A 146 -11.18 8.70 -16.83
CA LEU A 146 -11.28 7.25 -17.07
C LEU A 146 -12.73 6.76 -17.03
N ALA A 147 -13.57 7.27 -16.14
CA ALA A 147 -14.99 6.90 -16.08
C ALA A 147 -15.76 7.36 -17.33
N VAL A 148 -15.55 8.60 -17.79
CA VAL A 148 -16.19 9.12 -19.00
C VAL A 148 -15.78 8.33 -20.23
N PHE A 149 -14.49 8.05 -20.38
CA PHE A 149 -14.01 7.22 -21.48
C PHE A 149 -14.49 5.78 -21.36
N ALA A 150 -14.55 5.20 -20.15
CA ALA A 150 -15.05 3.85 -19.97
C ALA A 150 -16.52 3.69 -20.37
N LEU A 151 -17.37 4.68 -20.12
CA LEU A 151 -18.74 4.71 -20.63
C LEU A 151 -18.75 4.71 -22.16
N LEU A 152 -17.94 5.59 -22.78
CA LEU A 152 -17.84 5.67 -24.24
C LEU A 152 -17.35 4.35 -24.87
N TYR A 153 -16.35 3.72 -24.28
CA TYR A 153 -15.82 2.42 -24.71
C TYR A 153 -16.87 1.32 -24.57
N THR A 154 -17.55 1.26 -23.44
CA THR A 154 -18.56 0.21 -23.20
C THR A 154 -19.66 0.30 -24.27
N GLU A 155 -20.19 1.48 -24.54
CA GLU A 155 -21.22 1.71 -25.58
C GLU A 155 -20.69 1.44 -27.00
N LEU A 156 -19.43 1.80 -27.29
CA LEU A 156 -18.84 1.60 -28.62
C LEU A 156 -18.60 0.13 -28.94
N PHE A 157 -18.20 -0.64 -27.93
CA PHE A 157 -17.79 -2.03 -28.11
C PHE A 157 -18.87 -3.04 -27.75
N GLU A 158 -19.95 -2.68 -27.03
CA GLU A 158 -21.03 -3.58 -26.59
C GLU A 158 -21.50 -4.56 -27.69
N ASN A 159 -21.64 -4.07 -28.92
CA ASN A 159 -22.14 -4.85 -30.06
C ASN A 159 -21.07 -5.59 -30.88
N THR A 160 -19.79 -5.34 -30.62
CA THR A 160 -18.66 -5.94 -31.37
C THR A 160 -18.03 -7.13 -30.67
N VAL A 161 -18.40 -7.32 -29.41
CA VAL A 161 -17.77 -8.16 -28.42
C VAL A 161 -18.28 -9.61 -28.56
N LYS A 162 -17.65 -10.38 -29.45
CA LYS A 162 -17.94 -11.82 -29.63
C LYS A 162 -17.07 -12.66 -28.70
N VAL A 163 -17.70 -13.56 -27.94
CA VAL A 163 -16.99 -14.56 -27.11
C VAL A 163 -16.02 -15.35 -28.01
N ILE A 164 -14.74 -15.36 -27.64
CA ILE A 164 -13.72 -16.15 -28.32
C ILE A 164 -13.63 -17.49 -27.60
N VAL A 165 -13.86 -18.58 -28.33
CA VAL A 165 -13.59 -19.93 -27.84
C VAL A 165 -12.11 -20.20 -28.12
N MET A 166 -11.32 -20.34 -27.07
CA MET A 166 -9.91 -20.71 -27.16
C MET A 166 -9.79 -22.19 -27.60
N GLU A 167 -8.66 -22.60 -28.20
CA GLU A 167 -8.41 -24.00 -28.62
C GLU A 167 -8.52 -25.01 -27.47
N ASN A 168 -8.31 -24.58 -26.22
CA ASN A 168 -8.46 -25.38 -25.01
C ASN A 168 -9.92 -25.48 -24.51
N GLY A 169 -10.90 -24.97 -25.26
CA GLY A 169 -12.31 -24.94 -24.90
C GLY A 169 -12.69 -23.90 -23.83
N GLN A 170 -11.73 -23.09 -23.36
CA GLN A 170 -12.03 -21.99 -22.44
C GLN A 170 -12.63 -20.80 -23.19
N LEU A 171 -13.63 -20.18 -22.57
CA LEU A 171 -14.27 -18.97 -23.09
C LEU A 171 -13.41 -17.78 -22.64
N ASN A 172 -12.81 -17.06 -23.58
CA ASN A 172 -12.17 -15.78 -23.28
C ASN A 172 -13.26 -14.71 -23.25
N TYR A 173 -13.43 -14.09 -22.08
CA TYR A 173 -14.38 -13.01 -21.92
C TYR A 173 -13.67 -11.70 -22.29
N PRO A 174 -14.21 -10.94 -23.23
CA PRO A 174 -13.65 -9.65 -23.64
C PRO A 174 -13.83 -8.59 -22.54
N ASP A 175 -12.77 -7.82 -22.30
CA ASP A 175 -12.57 -6.90 -21.16
C ASP A 175 -13.50 -5.65 -21.11
N PHE A 176 -14.56 -5.59 -21.94
CA PHE A 176 -15.39 -4.39 -22.15
C PHE A 176 -16.87 -4.59 -21.81
N ARG A 177 -17.21 -5.55 -20.93
CA ARG A 177 -18.60 -5.89 -20.63
C ARG A 177 -19.20 -5.03 -19.52
N THR A 178 -18.40 -4.72 -18.52
CA THR A 178 -18.84 -3.95 -17.35
C THR A 178 -18.03 -2.68 -17.23
N LEU A 179 -18.65 -1.63 -16.70
CA LEU A 179 -17.99 -0.34 -16.51
C LEU A 179 -16.68 -0.48 -15.71
N LEU A 180 -16.67 -1.30 -14.65
CA LEU A 180 -15.49 -1.49 -13.80
C LEU A 180 -14.35 -2.21 -14.53
N GLU A 181 -14.68 -3.23 -15.32
CA GLU A 181 -13.72 -3.97 -16.14
C GLU A 181 -13.12 -3.06 -17.21
N THR A 182 -13.97 -2.34 -17.96
CA THR A 182 -13.53 -1.33 -18.93
C THR A 182 -12.65 -0.26 -18.26
N MET A 183 -13.04 0.28 -17.11
CA MET A 183 -12.23 1.25 -16.36
C MET A 183 -10.87 0.67 -15.96
N SER A 184 -10.81 -0.58 -15.50
CA SER A 184 -9.55 -1.23 -15.12
C SER A 184 -8.63 -1.44 -16.33
N THR A 185 -9.20 -1.83 -17.47
CA THR A 185 -8.48 -1.97 -18.75
C THR A 185 -7.94 -0.63 -19.23
N LEU A 186 -8.74 0.44 -19.17
CA LEU A 186 -8.30 1.79 -19.51
C LEU A 186 -7.24 2.33 -18.55
N PHE A 187 -7.30 1.97 -17.26
CA PHE A 187 -6.28 2.34 -16.29
C PHE A 187 -4.92 1.67 -16.57
N VAL A 188 -4.93 0.36 -16.88
CA VAL A 188 -3.73 -0.39 -17.30
C VAL A 188 -3.18 0.19 -18.61
N PHE A 189 -4.07 0.57 -19.52
CA PHE A 189 -3.72 1.17 -20.80
C PHE A 189 -3.01 2.54 -20.63
N VAL A 190 -3.54 3.43 -19.80
CA VAL A 190 -2.90 4.72 -19.46
C VAL A 190 -1.57 4.52 -18.72
N SER A 191 -1.39 3.41 -18.00
CA SER A 191 -0.16 3.11 -17.26
C SER A 191 1.00 2.62 -18.14
N GLY A 192 0.75 2.22 -19.40
CA GLY A 192 1.78 1.87 -20.39
C GLY A 192 2.07 0.38 -20.69
N PRO A 193 1.95 -0.60 -19.78
CA PRO A 193 2.44 -1.96 -20.04
C PRO A 193 1.54 -2.82 -20.95
N GLY A 194 0.35 -2.37 -21.32
CA GLY A 194 -0.65 -3.18 -22.02
C GLY A 194 -1.24 -2.59 -23.30
N ILE A 195 -0.72 -1.44 -23.78
CA ILE A 195 -1.32 -0.60 -24.84
C ILE A 195 -1.77 -1.40 -26.07
N PHE A 196 -1.02 -2.44 -26.41
CA PHE A 196 -1.17 -3.16 -27.68
C PHE A 196 -1.72 -4.58 -27.55
N THR A 197 -2.09 -5.05 -26.36
CA THR A 197 -2.60 -6.44 -26.22
C THR A 197 -4.11 -6.49 -26.17
N SER A 198 -4.75 -5.75 -25.25
CA SER A 198 -6.22 -5.73 -25.10
C SER A 198 -6.94 -5.10 -26.29
N VAL A 199 -6.42 -4.00 -26.84
CA VAL A 199 -7.02 -3.31 -28.00
C VAL A 199 -6.76 -4.05 -29.31
N PHE A 200 -5.63 -4.75 -29.47
CA PHE A 200 -5.38 -5.57 -30.67
C PHE A 200 -6.14 -6.89 -30.64
N ASP A 201 -6.33 -7.50 -29.48
CA ASP A 201 -7.12 -8.74 -29.37
C ASP A 201 -8.61 -8.47 -29.59
N ALA A 202 -9.11 -7.33 -29.06
CA ALA A 202 -10.46 -6.84 -29.41
C ALA A 202 -10.56 -6.33 -30.87
N GLY A 203 -9.52 -5.63 -31.34
CA GLY A 203 -9.42 -5.02 -32.67
C GLY A 203 -9.17 -6.02 -33.80
N GLY A 204 -8.79 -7.26 -33.50
CA GLY A 204 -8.64 -8.33 -34.49
C GLY A 204 -9.93 -8.63 -35.28
N LYS A 205 -11.09 -8.13 -34.82
CA LYS A 205 -12.39 -8.24 -35.51
C LYS A 205 -13.11 -6.92 -35.78
N VAL A 206 -12.70 -5.80 -35.17
CA VAL A 206 -13.29 -4.48 -35.45
C VAL A 206 -12.46 -3.79 -36.52
N ARG A 207 -12.95 -3.80 -37.77
CA ARG A 207 -12.28 -3.33 -38.98
C ARG A 207 -12.04 -1.80 -39.03
N GLU A 208 -12.10 -1.12 -37.90
CA GLU A 208 -12.37 0.31 -37.81
C GLU A 208 -11.23 1.04 -37.10
N TRP A 209 -10.36 1.64 -37.91
CA TRP A 209 -9.18 2.40 -37.49
C TRP A 209 -9.47 3.53 -36.48
N TRP A 210 -10.71 4.02 -36.41
CA TRP A 210 -11.12 5.07 -35.49
C TRP A 210 -11.09 4.65 -34.02
N SER A 211 -11.35 3.37 -33.73
CA SER A 211 -11.26 2.83 -32.37
C SER A 211 -9.83 2.88 -31.83
N PHE A 212 -8.85 2.64 -32.70
CA PHE A 212 -7.42 2.79 -32.37
C PHE A 212 -7.04 4.24 -32.14
N LEU A 213 -7.58 5.17 -32.94
CA LEU A 213 -7.35 6.60 -32.73
C LEU A 213 -7.91 7.08 -31.40
N LEU A 214 -9.10 6.62 -31.02
CA LEU A 214 -9.72 6.97 -29.74
C LEU A 214 -8.89 6.42 -28.57
N ALA A 215 -8.37 5.19 -28.68
CA ALA A 215 -7.45 4.61 -27.71
C ALA A 215 -6.14 5.40 -27.62
N PHE A 216 -5.55 5.72 -28.76
CA PHE A 216 -4.31 6.47 -28.81
C PHE A 216 -4.45 7.89 -28.23
N ILE A 217 -5.58 8.56 -28.49
CA ILE A 217 -5.90 9.87 -27.91
C ILE A 217 -6.05 9.75 -26.39
N LEU A 218 -6.79 8.75 -25.90
CA LEU A 218 -6.93 8.50 -24.47
C LEU A 218 -5.58 8.21 -23.81
N TYR A 219 -4.72 7.43 -24.46
CA TYR A 219 -3.37 7.15 -23.99
C TYR A 219 -2.56 8.44 -23.85
N LEU A 220 -2.51 9.25 -24.91
CA LEU A 220 -1.77 10.51 -24.90
C LEU A 220 -2.32 11.46 -23.84
N VAL A 221 -3.63 11.67 -23.81
CA VAL A 221 -4.27 12.57 -22.84
C VAL A 221 -4.05 12.05 -21.41
N GLY A 222 -4.27 10.77 -21.15
CA GLY A 222 -4.11 10.16 -19.82
C GLY A 222 -2.67 10.20 -19.32
N THR A 223 -1.69 9.84 -20.15
CA THR A 223 -0.27 9.87 -19.79
C THR A 223 0.25 11.30 -19.63
N ILE A 224 -0.15 12.22 -20.50
CA ILE A 224 0.20 13.64 -20.37
C ILE A 224 -0.42 14.21 -19.09
N LEU A 225 -1.69 13.93 -18.80
CA LEU A 225 -2.34 14.39 -17.56
C LEU A 225 -1.64 13.81 -16.32
N LEU A 226 -1.31 12.52 -16.32
CA LEU A 226 -0.57 11.90 -15.22
C LEU A 226 0.79 12.55 -15.01
N PHE A 227 1.59 12.62 -16.08
CA PHE A 227 2.96 13.09 -16.00
C PHE A 227 3.05 14.59 -15.71
N SER A 228 2.22 15.40 -16.38
CA SER A 228 2.16 16.85 -16.15
C SER A 228 1.71 17.17 -14.73
N ASN A 229 0.69 16.50 -14.20
CA ASN A 229 0.20 16.79 -12.87
C ASN A 229 1.14 16.31 -11.76
N ILE A 230 1.74 15.11 -11.89
CA ILE A 230 2.77 14.65 -10.93
C ILE A 230 3.94 15.62 -10.92
N THR A 231 4.38 16.09 -12.09
CA THR A 231 5.48 17.06 -12.20
C THR A 231 5.11 18.42 -11.60
N ALA A 232 3.93 18.96 -11.96
CA ALA A 232 3.45 20.24 -11.45
C ALA A 232 3.32 20.23 -9.92
N MET A 233 2.85 19.12 -9.38
CA MET A 233 2.70 18.95 -7.95
C MET A 233 4.03 18.73 -7.22
N THR A 234 4.93 17.96 -7.80
CA THR A 234 6.29 17.82 -7.27
C THR A 234 6.97 19.18 -7.24
N LEU A 235 6.80 19.98 -8.30
CA LEU A 235 7.30 21.34 -8.38
C LEU A 235 6.66 22.27 -7.33
N SER A 236 5.32 22.24 -7.17
CA SER A 236 4.65 23.07 -6.17
C SER A 236 5.13 22.73 -4.76
N SER A 237 5.32 21.44 -4.45
CA SER A 237 5.90 20.97 -3.20
C SER A 237 7.31 21.52 -2.96
N TYR A 238 8.19 21.49 -3.98
CA TYR A 238 9.53 22.09 -3.88
C TYR A 238 9.50 23.61 -3.71
N MET A 239 8.58 24.31 -4.41
CA MET A 239 8.42 25.77 -4.30
C MET A 239 7.97 26.18 -2.91
N ASP A 240 6.98 25.49 -2.35
CA ASP A 240 6.48 25.78 -1.00
C ASP A 240 7.53 25.50 0.07
N ARG A 241 8.30 24.41 -0.07
CA ARG A 241 9.44 24.13 0.81
C ARG A 241 10.53 25.21 0.75
N THR A 242 10.80 25.75 -0.44
CA THR A 242 11.81 26.82 -0.61
C THR A 242 11.35 28.12 0.06
N LYS A 243 10.06 28.47 -0.06
CA LYS A 243 9.48 29.63 0.64
C LYS A 243 9.55 29.47 2.16
N GLU A 244 9.24 28.28 2.67
CA GLU A 244 9.31 27.96 4.11
C GLU A 244 10.73 28.13 4.64
N ILE A 245 11.74 27.57 3.95
CA ILE A 245 13.16 27.72 4.32
C ILE A 245 13.61 29.18 4.33
N ASN A 246 13.23 29.97 3.32
CA ASN A 246 13.60 31.38 3.26
C ASN A 246 13.00 32.18 4.42
N ASN A 247 11.72 31.94 4.75
CA ASN A 247 11.08 32.57 5.91
C ASN A 247 11.77 32.18 7.23
N ASP A 248 12.14 30.91 7.39
CA ASP A 248 12.83 30.44 8.59
C ASP A 248 14.21 31.10 8.74
N ILE A 249 14.96 31.24 7.65
CA ILE A 249 16.26 31.95 7.65
C ILE A 249 16.07 33.40 8.06
N ASP A 250 15.09 34.11 7.51
CA ASP A 250 14.79 35.50 7.86
C ASP A 250 14.40 35.65 9.33
N VAL A 251 13.61 34.73 9.86
CA VAL A 251 13.23 34.69 11.28
C VAL A 251 14.44 34.41 12.17
N MET A 252 15.30 33.45 11.79
CA MET A 252 16.52 33.15 12.55
C MET A 252 17.50 34.33 12.54
N GLN A 253 17.69 34.99 11.40
CA GLN A 253 18.53 36.19 11.31
C GLN A 253 18.01 37.31 12.20
N LYS A 254 16.71 37.62 12.17
CA LYS A 254 16.10 38.62 13.06
C LYS A 254 16.28 38.26 14.54
N ARG A 255 16.05 37.00 14.92
CA ARG A 255 16.26 36.54 16.31
C ARG A 255 17.72 36.69 16.74
N ASN A 256 18.67 36.32 15.88
CA ASN A 256 20.10 36.44 16.18
C ASN A 256 20.56 37.90 16.28
N LEU A 257 20.02 38.79 15.44
CA LEU A 257 20.28 40.23 15.53
C LEU A 257 19.74 40.84 16.82
N LEU A 258 18.50 40.49 17.21
CA LEU A 258 17.91 40.96 18.47
C LEU A 258 18.66 40.43 19.70
N ALA A 259 19.09 39.16 19.67
CA ALA A 259 19.90 38.58 20.73
C ALA A 259 21.25 39.32 20.85
N SER A 260 21.95 39.54 19.74
CA SER A 260 23.21 40.29 19.69
C SER A 260 23.04 41.73 20.21
N PHE A 261 21.99 42.43 19.79
CA PHE A 261 21.70 43.79 20.24
C PHE A 261 21.39 43.85 21.74
N SER A 262 20.65 42.86 22.27
CA SER A 262 20.33 42.78 23.69
C SER A 262 21.57 42.56 24.59
N VAL A 263 22.61 41.91 24.05
CA VAL A 263 23.90 41.75 24.73
C VAL A 263 24.71 43.05 24.67
N LEU A 264 24.79 43.67 23.49
CA LEU A 264 25.53 44.94 23.29
C LEU A 264 24.94 46.11 24.09
N THR A 265 23.64 46.12 24.35
CA THR A 265 22.97 47.20 25.11
C THR A 265 22.98 46.99 26.62
N ARG A 266 23.34 45.80 27.10
CA ARG A 266 23.46 45.47 28.53
C ARG A 266 24.90 45.55 29.05
N GLY A 267 25.90 45.68 28.17
CA GLY A 267 27.30 45.95 28.53
C GLY A 267 27.61 47.44 28.46
#